data_AF-I4H972-F1
#
_entry.id   AF-I4H972-F1
#
_cell.length_a   1.000
_cell.length_b   1.000
_cell.length_c   1.000
_cell.angle_alpha   90.00
_cell.angle_beta   90.00
_cell.angle_gamma   90.00
#
_symmetry.space_group_name_H-M   'P 1'
#
loop_
_entity.id
_entity.type
_entity.pdbx_description
1 polymer ?
#
loop_
_entity_poly.entity_id
_entity_poly.type
_entity_poly.pdbx_seq_one_letter_code
_entity_poly.pdbx_strand_id
1 'polypeptide(L)' 'MNYTGLEQQSKELQIAELELFIKSVIDSRELKRALSVKMSLEGKTCEEISRILCVKQSFIYYGRNIFRVC' A
#
# COMPACT_ATOMS: atom_id res chain seq x y z
N MET A 1 2.07 6.57 30.23
CA MET A 1 2.95 6.40 29.05
C MET A 1 2.06 6.22 27.84
N ASN A 2 2.14 7.09 26.83
CA ASN A 2 1.31 7.06 25.62
C ASN A 2 1.88 6.03 24.62
N TYR A 3 1.63 4.75 24.88
CA TYR A 3 2.07 3.65 24.00
C TYR A 3 1.47 3.75 22.58
N THR A 4 0.25 4.27 22.47
CA THR A 4 -0.45 4.46 21.20
C THR A 4 0.20 5.48 20.27
N GLY A 5 0.86 6.52 20.82
CA GLY A 5 1.55 7.54 20.03
C GLY A 5 2.85 7.02 19.40
N LEU A 6 3.58 6.16 20.11
CA LEU A 6 4.83 5.59 19.63
C LEU A 6 4.60 4.55 18.51
N GLU A 7 3.56 3.73 18.63
CA GLU A 7 3.19 2.76 17.59
C GLU A 7 2.73 3.45 16.30
N GLN A 8 1.97 4.54 16.42
CA GLN A 8 1.51 5.31 15.26
C GLN A 8 2.69 5.96 14.52
N GLN A 9 3.61 6.57 15.27
CA GLN A 9 4.82 7.18 14.70
C GLN A 9 5.71 6.14 14.00
N SER A 10 5.83 4.93 14.57
CA SER A 10 6.58 3.83 13.95
C SER A 10 5.97 3.39 12.62
N LYS A 11 4.63 3.28 12.54
CA LYS A 11 3.94 2.94 11.28
C LYS A 11 4.11 4.03 10.22
N GLU A 12 4.08 5.30 10.60
CA GLU A 12 4.29 6.42 9.69
C GLU A 12 5.71 6.42 9.09
N LEU A 13 6.73 6.12 9.90
CA LEU A 13 8.10 5.94 9.42
C LEU A 13 8.21 4.78 8.42
N GLN A 14 7.60 3.64 8.72
CA GLN A 14 7.58 2.49 7.79
C GLN A 14 6.88 2.81 6.48
N ILE A 15 5.79 3.57 6.50
CA ILE A 15 5.09 4.03 5.29
C ILE A 15 6.00 4.97 4.47
N ALA A 16 6.71 5.89 5.13
CA ALA A 16 7.63 6.80 4.46
C ALA A 16 8.81 6.06 3.80
N GLU A 17 9.39 5.09 4.51
CA GLU A 17 10.45 4.22 3.96
C GLU A 17 9.97 3.43 2.74
N LEU A 18 8.76 2.86 2.82
CA LEU A 18 8.14 2.17 1.69
C LEU A 18 7.93 3.11 0.49
N GLU A 19 7.50 4.34 0.73
CA GLU A 19 7.31 5.32 -0.34
C GLU A 19 8.64 5.69 -1.02
N LEU A 20 9.71 5.87 -0.24
CA LEU A 20 11.05 6.13 -0.77
C LEU A 20 11.55 4.95 -1.61
N PHE A 21 11.37 3.72 -1.13
CA PHE A 21 11.73 2.51 -1.87
C PHE A 21 10.95 2.41 -3.19
N ILE A 22 9.64 2.64 -3.17
CA ILE A 22 8.83 2.56 -4.40
C ILE A 22 9.30 3.61 -5.42
N LYS A 23 9.63 4.83 -4.97
CA LYS A 23 10.10 5.91 -5.85
C LYS A 23 11.47 5.64 -6.46
N SER A 24 12.31 4.81 -5.84
CA SER A 24 13.62 4.45 -6.39
C SER A 24 13.54 3.40 -7.51
N VAL A 25 12.38 2.77 -7.70
CA VAL A 25 12.14 1.79 -8.77
C VAL A 25 11.65 2.47 -10.05
N ILE A 26 12.30 2.16 -11.18
CA ILE A 26 11.99 2.72 -12.51
C ILE A 26 10.48 2.62 -12.82
N ASP A 27 9.90 1.44 -12.63
CA ASP A 27 8.48 1.17 -12.83
C ASP A 27 7.67 1.22 -11.53
N SER A 28 7.87 2.28 -10.74
CA SER A 28 7.17 2.51 -9.47
C SER A 28 5.64 2.31 -9.55
N ARG A 29 5.03 2.62 -10.69
CA ARG A 29 3.59 2.41 -10.94
C ARG A 29 3.22 0.94 -11.02
N GLU A 30 3.97 0.12 -11.74
CA GLU A 30 3.70 -1.33 -11.80
C GLU A 30 4.02 -2.01 -10.47
N LEU A 31 5.06 -1.57 -9.77
CA LEU A 31 5.36 -2.05 -8.42
C LEU A 31 4.18 -1.80 -7.46
N LYS A 32 3.58 -0.60 -7.48
CA LYS A 32 2.38 -0.29 -6.69
C LYS A 32 1.19 -1.19 -7.04
N ARG A 33 1.03 -1.59 -8.30
CA ARG A 33 -0.03 -2.54 -8.70
C ARG A 33 0.24 -3.94 -8.18
N ALA A 34 1.47 -4.43 -8.32
CA ALA A 34 1.85 -5.73 -7.79
C ALA A 34 1.66 -5.81 -6.27
N LEU A 35 2.08 -4.78 -5.54
CA LEU A 35 1.89 -4.68 -4.09
C LEU A 35 0.41 -4.61 -3.70
N SER A 36 -0.41 -3.82 -4.41
CA SER A 36 -1.83 -3.71 -4.10
C SER A 36 -2.58 -5.04 -4.30
N VAL A 37 -2.20 -5.81 -5.32
CA VAL A 37 -2.75 -7.15 -5.57
C VAL A 37 -2.32 -8.12 -4.48
N LYS A 38 -1.03 -8.15 -4.12
CA LYS A 38 -0.52 -8.98 -3.01
C LYS A 38 -1.26 -8.70 -1.70
N MET A 39 -1.37 -7.43 -1.33
CA MET A 39 -2.07 -7.01 -0.11
C MET A 39 -3.56 -7.38 -0.13
N SER A 40 -4.20 -7.34 -1.31
CA SER A 40 -5.58 -7.78 -1.46
C SER A 40 -5.72 -9.29 -1.23
N LEU A 41 -4.77 -10.09 -1.72
CA LEU A 41 -4.71 -11.53 -1.46
C LEU A 41 -4.47 -11.85 0.03
N GLU A 42 -3.74 -10.98 0.73
CA GLU A 42 -3.54 -11.04 2.18
C GLU A 42 -4.78 -10.57 2.99
N GLY A 43 -5.87 -10.22 2.31
CA GLY A 43 -7.14 -9.84 2.94
C GLY A 43 -7.25 -8.36 3.34
N LYS A 44 -6.32 -7.49 2.92
CA LYS A 44 -6.43 -6.06 3.19
C LYS A 44 -7.51 -5.41 2.34
N THR A 45 -8.22 -4.47 2.94
CA THR A 45 -9.26 -3.68 2.27
C THR A 45 -8.64 -2.68 1.29
N CYS A 46 -9.42 -2.26 0.27
CA CYS A 46 -9.00 -1.19 -0.64
C CYS A 46 -8.67 0.12 0.09
N GLU A 47 -9.34 0.40 1.20
CA GLU A 47 -9.10 1.59 2.01
C GLU A 47 -7.74 1.53 2.71
N GLU A 48 -7.41 0.40 3.35
CA GLU A 48 -6.10 0.22 3.99
C GLU A 48 -4.95 0.29 2.98
N ILE A 49 -5.11 -0.39 1.84
CA ILE A 49 -4.11 -0.40 0.77
C ILE A 49 -3.92 1.01 0.19
N SER A 50 -5.01 1.76 0.01
CA SER A 50 -4.98 3.13 -0.49
C SER A 50 -4.15 4.05 0.41
N ARG A 51 -4.32 3.92 1.74
CA ARG A 51 -3.52 4.65 2.73
C ARG A 51 -2.05 4.23 2.71
N ILE A 52 -1.74 2.94 2.70
CA ILE A 52 -0.36 2.45 2.76
C ILE A 52 0.44 2.80 1.49
N LEU A 53 -0.15 2.63 0.31
CA LEU A 53 0.54 2.87 -0.96
C LEU A 53 0.40 4.31 -1.49
N CYS A 54 -0.37 5.15 -0.78
CA CYS A 54 -0.72 6.51 -1.17
C CYS A 54 -1.24 6.55 -2.62
N VAL A 55 -2.30 5.79 -2.89
CA VAL A 55 -2.96 5.72 -4.21
C VAL A 55 -4.48 5.80 -4.08
N LYS A 56 -5.16 6.28 -5.12
CA LYS A 56 -6.63 6.27 -5.16
C LYS A 56 -7.16 4.83 -5.20
N GLN A 57 -8.31 4.58 -4.58
CA GLN A 57 -8.93 3.25 -4.60
C GLN A 57 -9.19 2.73 -6.02
N SER A 58 -9.51 3.61 -6.98
CA SER A 58 -9.68 3.25 -8.39
C SER A 58 -8.44 2.58 -9.01
N PHE A 59 -7.24 2.93 -8.55
CA PHE A 59 -5.99 2.29 -8.96
C PHE A 59 -5.94 0.82 -8.50
N ILE A 60 -6.46 0.53 -7.31
CA ILE A 60 -6.47 -0.80 -6.69
C ILE A 60 -7.50 -1.69 -7.38
N TYR A 61 -8.71 -1.17 -7.61
CA TYR A 61 -9.76 -1.88 -8.36
C TYR A 61 -9.28 -2.32 -9.74
N TYR A 62 -8.57 -1.44 -10.45
CA TYR A 62 -7.98 -1.78 -11.74
C TYR A 62 -7.02 -2.98 -11.64
N GLY A 63 -6.13 -2.97 -10.64
CA GLY A 63 -5.21 -4.09 -10.38
C GLY A 63 -5.96 -5.39 -10.03
N ARG A 64 -6.93 -5.34 -9.11
CA ARG A 64 -7.73 -6.51 -8.72
C ARG A 64 -8.44 -7.16 -9.91
N ASN A 65 -8.98 -6.36 -10.82
CA ASN A 65 -9.68 -6.86 -12.01
C ASN A 65 -8.74 -7.64 -12.94
N ILE A 66 -7.50 -7.18 -13.13
CA ILE A 66 -6.50 -7.88 -13.94
C ILE A 66 -6.18 -9.25 -13.34
N PHE A 67 -6.04 -9.32 -12.02
CA PHE A 67 -5.63 -10.53 -11.31
C PHE A 67 -6.80 -11.36 -10.74
N ARG A 68 -8.05 -10.95 -11.02
CA ARG A 68 -9.29 -11.59 -10.55
C ARG A 68 -9.34 -11.82 -9.03
N VAL A 69 -8.82 -10.87 -8.26
CA VAL A 69 -8.83 -10.90 -6.79
C VAL A 69 -10.13 -10.27 -6.30
N CYS A 70 -10.95 -11.04 -5.57
CA CYS A 70 -12.27 -10.63 -5.04
C CYS A 70 -12.17 -9.51 -4.00
#